data_AF-A0A550JFJ4-F1
#
_entry.id   AF-A0A550JFJ4-F1
#
_cell.length_a   1.000
_cell.length_b   1.000
_cell.length_c   1.000
_cell.angle_alpha   90.00
_cell.angle_beta   90.00
_cell.angle_gamma   90.00
#
_symmetry.space_group_name_H-M   'P 1'
#
loop_
_entity.id
_entity.type
_entity.pdbx_description
1 polymer ?
#
loop_
_entity_poly.entity_id
_entity_poly.type
_entity_poly.pdbx_seq_one_letter_code
_entity_poly.pdbx_strand_id
1 'polypeptide(L)'
;MDIQPQKGRFKYFCLGLLAALAVMLLAGAGDIVGANNFGPPNYGRYQISSWSSDFGDKGGGFGLFMADTATGEAKLVYSRVFGEVGNGEVKKDELGKPFGSIK
;
A
#
# COMPACT_ATOMS: atom_id res chain seq x y z
N MET A 1 34.03 -27.03 -53.72
CA MET A 1 33.67 -26.22 -52.53
C MET A 1 32.86 -27.12 -51.62
N ASP A 2 33.53 -27.83 -50.71
CA ASP A 2 32.87 -28.72 -49.76
C ASP A 2 32.35 -27.92 -48.56
N ILE A 3 31.03 -27.89 -48.41
CA ILE A 3 30.36 -27.32 -47.23
C ILE A 3 30.35 -28.41 -46.16
N GLN A 4 31.43 -28.47 -45.38
CA GLN A 4 31.54 -29.33 -44.19
C GLN A 4 30.47 -28.93 -43.16
N PRO A 5 29.74 -29.88 -42.55
CA PRO A 5 28.53 -29.58 -41.82
C PRO A 5 28.86 -28.92 -40.47
N GLN A 6 28.28 -27.74 -40.22
CA GLN A 6 28.41 -26.95 -38.99
C GLN A 6 27.80 -27.62 -37.71
N LYS A 7 27.77 -28.95 -37.63
CA LYS A 7 27.13 -29.71 -36.55
C LYS A 7 27.72 -29.44 -35.16
N GLY A 8 29.03 -29.17 -35.08
CA GLY A 8 29.68 -28.83 -33.81
C GLY A 8 29.34 -27.41 -33.33
N ARG A 9 29.32 -26.44 -34.26
CA ARG A 9 29.10 -25.02 -33.96
C ARG A 9 27.67 -24.74 -33.49
N PHE A 10 26.70 -25.42 -34.07
CA PHE A 10 25.30 -25.31 -33.67
C PHE A 10 25.06 -25.77 -32.22
N LYS A 11 25.75 -26.84 -31.78
CA LYS A 11 25.68 -27.30 -30.38
C LYS A 11 26.18 -26.24 -29.40
N TYR A 12 27.30 -25.60 -29.70
CA TYR A 12 27.85 -24.53 -28.85
C TYR A 12 26.98 -23.27 -28.86
N PHE A 13 26.34 -22.96 -29.99
CA PHE A 13 25.37 -21.88 -30.08
C PHE A 13 24.13 -22.14 -29.18
N CYS A 14 23.56 -23.34 -29.23
CA CYS A 14 22.46 -23.72 -28.34
C CYS A 14 22.87 -23.73 -26.87
N LEU A 15 24.09 -24.17 -26.53
CA LEU A 15 24.61 -24.10 -25.17
C LEU A 15 24.76 -22.65 -24.68
N GLY A 16 25.24 -21.76 -25.54
CA GLY A 16 25.34 -20.32 -25.23
C GLY A 16 23.98 -19.67 -25.01
N LEU A 17 22.98 -20.02 -25.82
CA LEU A 17 21.61 -19.56 -25.65
C LEU A 17 21.01 -20.06 -24.32
N LEU A 18 21.23 -21.33 -23.98
CA LEU A 18 20.74 -21.92 -22.74
C LEU A 18 21.41 -21.27 -21.51
N ALA A 19 22.71 -20.98 -21.59
CA ALA A 19 23.43 -20.25 -20.54
C ALA A 19 22.93 -18.81 -20.38
N ALA A 20 22.67 -18.11 -21.48
CA ALA A 20 22.10 -16.76 -21.43
C ALA A 20 20.68 -16.76 -20.84
N LEU A 21 19.84 -17.73 -21.20
CA LEU A 21 18.51 -17.91 -20.62
C LEU A 21 18.57 -18.25 -19.13
N ALA A 22 19.52 -19.11 -18.71
CA ALA A 22 19.74 -19.39 -17.30
C ALA A 22 20.16 -18.13 -16.53
N VAL A 23 21.09 -17.34 -17.06
CA VAL A 23 21.49 -16.06 -16.46
C VAL A 23 20.31 -15.09 -16.40
N MET A 24 19.47 -14.99 -17.43
CA MET A 24 18.27 -14.13 -17.40
C MET A 24 17.23 -14.61 -16.39
N LEU A 25 17.02 -15.92 -16.25
CA LEU A 25 16.12 -16.50 -15.25
C LEU A 25 16.64 -16.26 -13.82
N LEU A 26 17.95 -16.41 -13.60
CA LEU A 26 18.58 -16.18 -12.29
C LEU A 26 18.75 -14.69 -11.95
N ALA A 27 19.02 -13.83 -12.94
CA ALA A 27 19.14 -12.39 -12.75
C ALA A 27 17.77 -11.71 -12.61
N GLY A 28 16.72 -12.25 -13.25
CA GLY A 28 15.33 -11.82 -13.08
C GLY A 28 14.65 -12.39 -11.83
N ALA A 29 15.24 -13.41 -11.18
CA ALA A 29 14.78 -13.96 -9.91
C ALA A 29 15.20 -13.12 -8.69
N GLY A 30 15.72 -11.90 -8.89
CA GLY A 30 15.98 -10.94 -7.82
C GLY A 30 14.71 -10.41 -7.13
N ASP A 31 13.55 -10.53 -7.79
CA ASP A 31 12.25 -10.11 -7.24
C ASP A 31 11.38 -11.30 -6.76
N ILE A 32 11.90 -12.53 -6.82
CA ILE A 32 11.15 -13.74 -6.45
C ILE A 32 11.88 -14.41 -5.30
N VAL A 33 11.27 -14.34 -4.11
CA VAL A 33 11.71 -14.86 -2.80
C VAL A 33 12.44 -13.83 -1.92
N GLY A 34 11.65 -12.97 -1.27
CA GLY A 34 11.78 -12.79 0.19
C GLY A 34 13.00 -12.04 0.75
N ALA A 35 13.75 -11.28 -0.04
CA ALA A 35 14.86 -10.49 0.48
C ALA A 35 14.51 -9.00 0.58
N ASN A 36 13.86 -8.66 1.70
CA ASN A 36 13.89 -7.34 2.32
C ASN A 36 13.21 -6.19 1.55
N ASN A 37 11.93 -6.01 1.87
CA ASN A 37 11.30 -4.68 1.95
C ASN A 37 12.14 -3.76 2.88
N PHE A 38 13.25 -3.20 2.39
CA PHE A 38 13.96 -2.09 3.05
C PHE A 38 13.25 -0.74 2.81
N GLY A 39 11.99 -0.77 2.38
CA GLY A 39 11.08 0.34 2.62
C GLY A 39 10.68 0.34 4.11
N PRO A 40 10.58 1.51 4.77
CA PRO A 40 10.07 1.57 6.14
C PRO A 40 8.73 0.82 6.21
N PRO A 41 8.43 0.11 7.32
CA PRO A 41 7.32 -0.83 7.43
C PRO A 41 6.08 -0.33 6.68
N ASN A 42 5.50 -1.18 5.83
CA ASN A 42 4.31 -0.85 5.03
C ASN A 42 3.03 -0.88 5.88
N TYR A 43 3.16 -0.53 7.17
CA TYR A 43 2.11 -0.41 8.18
C TYR A 43 2.58 0.66 9.17
N GLY A 44 1.67 1.47 9.72
CA GLY A 44 2.01 2.42 10.79
C GLY A 44 2.35 3.85 10.33
N ARG A 45 2.14 4.18 9.06
CA ARG A 45 2.21 5.57 8.57
C ARG A 45 0.81 6.13 8.45
N TYR A 46 0.42 6.94 9.43
CA TYR A 46 -0.92 7.47 9.51
C TYR A 46 -0.96 8.94 9.09
N GLN A 47 -1.89 9.28 8.21
CA GLN A 47 -2.27 10.66 7.93
C GLN A 47 -3.54 11.00 8.71
N ILE A 48 -3.57 12.18 9.31
CA ILE A 48 -4.74 12.69 10.02
C ILE A 48 -5.34 13.81 9.18
N SER A 49 -6.65 13.80 9.04
CA SER A 49 -7.40 14.89 8.40
C SER A 49 -8.57 15.28 9.29
N SER A 50 -8.74 16.58 9.51
CA SER A 50 -9.86 17.15 10.24
C SER A 50 -10.89 17.74 9.29
N TRP A 51 -12.15 17.69 9.69
CA TRP A 51 -13.23 18.40 9.02
C TRP A 51 -14.04 19.20 10.03
N SER A 52 -14.67 20.25 9.53
CA SER A 52 -15.65 21.04 10.25
C SER A 52 -16.73 21.51 9.28
N SER A 53 -17.97 21.53 9.73
CA SER A 53 -19.10 22.08 8.98
C SER A 53 -19.97 22.90 9.90
N ASP A 54 -20.50 23.98 9.35
CA ASP A 54 -21.53 24.80 9.98
C ASP A 54 -22.91 24.39 9.40
N PHE A 55 -23.94 24.32 10.26
CA PHE A 55 -25.31 23.96 9.89
C PHE A 55 -26.32 25.08 10.21
N GLY A 56 -25.86 26.33 10.29
CA GLY A 56 -26.63 27.52 10.62
C GLY A 56 -26.30 28.06 12.01
N ASP A 57 -26.99 29.13 12.43
CA ASP A 57 -26.62 29.99 13.57
C ASP A 57 -26.38 29.29 14.92
N LYS A 58 -26.88 28.05 15.09
CA LYS A 58 -26.76 27.27 16.33
C LYS A 58 -26.26 25.85 16.13
N GLY A 59 -25.85 25.48 14.92
CA GLY A 59 -25.56 24.10 14.55
C GLY A 59 -24.23 23.94 13.84
N GLY A 60 -23.57 22.81 14.05
CA GLY A 60 -22.33 22.48 13.38
C GLY A 60 -21.81 21.11 13.74
N GLY A 61 -20.66 20.77 13.19
CA GLY A 61 -19.99 19.52 13.50
C GLY A 61 -18.51 19.60 13.16
N PHE A 62 -17.75 18.73 13.82
CA PHE A 62 -16.34 18.54 13.54
C PHE A 62 -15.93 17.10 13.81
N GLY A 63 -14.84 16.70 13.19
CA GLY A 63 -14.32 15.35 13.38
C GLY A 63 -12.95 15.15 12.77
N LEU A 64 -12.46 13.92 12.95
CA LEU A 64 -11.11 13.50 12.59
C LEU A 64 -11.17 12.15 11.88
N PHE A 65 -10.54 12.09 10.72
CA PHE A 65 -10.21 10.85 10.02
C PHE A 65 -8.74 10.52 10.22
N MET A 66 -8.44 9.24 10.34
CA MET A 66 -7.09 8.70 10.27
C MET A 66 -7.02 7.75 9.08
N ALA A 67 -6.00 7.90 8.25
CA ALA A 67 -5.77 7.06 7.09
C ALA A 67 -4.42 6.35 7.22
N ASP A 68 -4.41 5.02 7.09
CA ASP A 68 -3.18 4.26 6.89
C ASP A 68 -2.74 4.44 5.45
N THR A 69 -1.66 5.20 5.25
CA THR A 69 -1.14 5.54 3.92
C THR A 69 -0.54 4.32 3.20
N ALA A 70 -0.28 3.24 3.91
CA ALA A 70 0.30 2.04 3.34
C ALA A 70 -0.77 1.06 2.81
N THR A 71 -1.92 0.98 3.48
CA THR A 71 -3.06 0.14 3.04
C THR A 71 -4.11 0.94 2.26
N GLY A 72 -4.13 2.26 2.39
CA GLY A 72 -5.18 3.13 1.87
C GLY A 72 -6.46 3.13 2.71
N GLU A 73 -6.50 2.40 3.83
CA GLU A 73 -7.67 2.32 4.70
C GLU A 73 -7.84 3.65 5.47
N ALA A 74 -9.06 4.21 5.45
CA ALA A 74 -9.40 5.41 6.19
C ALA A 74 -10.54 5.15 7.19
N LYS A 75 -10.37 5.63 8.42
CA LYS A 75 -11.31 5.43 9.54
C LYS A 75 -11.67 6.75 10.20
N LEU A 76 -12.96 6.90 10.53
CA LEU A 76 -13.43 8.02 11.35
C LEU A 76 -13.12 7.73 12.82
N VAL A 77 -12.23 8.53 13.41
CA VAL A 77 -11.75 8.33 14.79
C VAL A 77 -12.61 9.12 15.78
N TYR A 78 -13.02 10.32 15.38
CA TYR A 78 -13.82 11.19 16.23
C TYR A 78 -14.82 11.97 15.39
N SER A 79 -16.04 12.12 15.90
CA SER A 79 -17.05 12.99 15.32
C SER A 79 -18.00 13.49 16.38
N ARG A 80 -18.22 14.81 16.37
CA ARG A 80 -19.21 15.48 17.20
C ARG A 80 -20.07 16.38 16.33
N VAL A 81 -21.38 16.33 16.58
CA VAL A 81 -22.36 17.20 15.94
C VAL A 81 -23.17 17.88 17.04
N PHE A 82 -23.39 19.19 16.91
CA PHE A 82 -24.12 20.02 17.87
C PHE A 82 -25.16 20.89 17.14
N GLY A 83 -26.30 21.18 17.79
CA GLY A 83 -27.36 22.06 17.29
C GLY A 83 -28.77 21.59 17.68
N GLU A 84 -29.81 22.24 17.16
CA GLU A 84 -31.22 21.95 17.53
C GLU A 84 -31.65 20.49 17.26
N VAL A 85 -30.95 19.76 16.38
CA VAL A 85 -31.22 18.34 16.07
C VAL A 85 -30.31 17.37 16.85
N GLY A 86 -29.42 17.87 17.71
CA GLY A 86 -28.55 17.05 18.54
C GLY A 86 -27.77 17.90 19.53
N ASN A 87 -28.12 17.79 20.81
CA ASN A 87 -27.53 18.52 21.94
C ASN A 87 -26.03 18.16 22.19
N GLY A 88 -25.16 18.46 21.22
CA GLY A 88 -23.72 18.23 21.34
C GLY A 88 -23.30 16.78 21.50
N GLU A 89 -24.11 15.85 21.02
CA GLU A 89 -23.83 14.42 21.08
C GLU A 89 -22.56 14.07 20.29
N VAL A 90 -21.67 13.38 20.96
CA VAL A 90 -20.55 12.71 20.30
C VAL A 90 -21.14 11.55 19.51
N LYS A 91 -21.04 11.62 18.18
CA LYS A 91 -21.54 10.56 17.30
C LYS A 91 -20.54 9.42 17.16
N LYS A 92 -19.25 9.68 17.43
CA LYS A 92 -18.19 8.66 17.45
C LYS A 92 -16.99 9.13 18.27
N ASP A 93 -16.48 8.26 19.15
CA ASP A 93 -15.23 8.45 19.87
C ASP A 93 -14.45 7.14 19.99
N GLU A 94 -13.43 7.03 19.15
CA GLU A 94 -12.50 5.93 19.11
C GLU A 94 -11.07 6.42 19.45
N LEU A 95 -10.95 7.60 20.08
CA LEU A 95 -9.66 8.16 20.47
C LEU A 95 -8.94 7.23 21.45
N GLY A 96 -7.62 7.16 21.31
CA GLY A 96 -6.76 6.30 22.12
C GLY A 96 -6.81 4.81 21.77
N LYS A 97 -7.66 4.38 20.84
CA LYS A 97 -7.68 2.99 20.35
C LYS A 97 -6.64 2.78 19.24
N PRO A 98 -6.02 1.59 19.16
CA PRO A 98 -5.17 1.24 18.02
C PRO A 98 -5.96 1.28 16.71
N PHE A 99 -5.31 1.71 15.61
CA PHE A 99 -5.95 1.85 14.30
C PHE A 99 -6.69 0.59 13.84
N GLY A 100 -6.10 -0.59 14.06
CA GLY A 100 -6.72 -1.87 13.72
C GLY A 100 -8.00 -2.20 14.50
N SER A 101 -8.22 -1.56 15.66
CA SER A 101 -9.39 -1.78 16.52
C SER A 101 -10.51 -0.75 16.31
N ILE A 102 -10.25 0.32 15.56
CA ILE A 102 -11.24 1.33 15.20
C ILE A 102 -12.22 0.70 14.20
N LYS A 103 -13.51 0.75 14.54
CA LYS A 103 -14.63 0.28 13.71
C LYS A 103 -15.20 1.41 12.87
#